data_AF-C9RH55-F1
#
_entry.id   AF-C9RH55-F1
#
_cell.length_a   1.000
_cell.length_b   1.000
_cell.length_c   1.000
_cell.angle_alpha   90.00
_cell.angle_beta   90.00
_cell.angle_gamma   90.00
#
_symmetry.space_group_name_H-M   'P 1'
#
loop_
_entity.id
_entity.type
_entity.pdbx_description
1 polymer ?
#
loop_
_entity_poly.entity_id
_entity_poly.type
_entity_poly.pdbx_seq_one_letter_code
_entity_poly.pdbx_strand_id
1 'polypeptide(L)'
;MEFKCEEFKEIADKLPNFKSFPNEGKYRTAIGRYYYYTFLTIRNMIYRVDERDEVKKYFFSGLIHSFIRLYLNEFSKIIRNRKLIKVANKLKKLHDLRKKSDYNVNTKIKIKDKKPEKYIFRNK
;
A
#
# COMPACT_ATOMS: atom_id res chain seq x y z
N MET A 1 -4.39 19.03 -4.95
CA MET A 1 -3.33 18.35 -5.71
C MET A 1 -3.72 16.87 -5.82
N GLU A 2 -4.25 16.46 -6.96
CA GLU A 2 -4.64 15.05 -7.17
C GLU A 2 -3.35 14.27 -7.52
N PHE A 3 -2.80 13.56 -6.54
CA PHE A 3 -1.65 12.69 -6.79
C PHE A 3 -2.07 11.52 -7.67
N LYS A 4 -1.45 11.38 -8.85
CA LYS A 4 -1.66 10.22 -9.72
C LYS A 4 -1.05 9.00 -9.03
N CYS A 5 -1.91 8.06 -8.61
CA CYS A 5 -1.46 6.87 -7.87
C CYS A 5 -0.47 6.06 -8.71
N GLU A 6 -0.69 6.04 -10.02
CA GLU A 6 0.07 5.32 -11.05
C GLU A 6 1.55 5.70 -11.05
N GLU A 7 1.89 6.96 -10.77
CA GLU A 7 3.28 7.44 -10.70
C GLU A 7 4.08 6.70 -9.64
N PHE A 8 3.45 6.35 -8.50
CA PHE A 8 4.13 5.56 -7.47
C PHE A 8 4.52 4.17 -8.00
N LYS A 9 3.63 3.51 -8.74
CA LYS A 9 3.92 2.21 -9.34
C LYS A 9 5.01 2.34 -10.41
N GLU A 10 4.90 3.34 -11.28
CA GLU A 10 5.87 3.56 -12.36
C GLU A 10 7.29 3.79 -11.82
N ILE A 11 7.43 4.61 -10.78
CA ILE A 11 8.71 4.82 -10.10
C ILE A 11 9.22 3.50 -9.52
N ALA A 12 8.35 2.74 -8.85
CA ALA A 12 8.71 1.46 -8.24
C ALA A 12 9.22 0.43 -9.28
N ASP A 13 8.55 0.35 -10.43
CA ASP A 13 8.89 -0.54 -11.54
C ASP A 13 10.24 -0.15 -12.19
N LYS A 14 10.57 1.15 -12.24
CA LYS A 14 11.80 1.66 -12.85
C LYS A 14 13.02 1.62 -11.92
N LEU A 15 12.84 1.63 -10.60
CA LEU A 15 13.91 1.65 -9.59
C LEU A 15 15.04 0.62 -9.78
N PRO A 16 14.77 -0.64 -10.18
CA PRO A 16 15.82 -1.62 -10.47
C PRO A 16 16.85 -1.14 -11.50
N ASN A 17 16.42 -0.36 -12.50
CA ASN A 17 17.23 0.06 -13.65
C ASN A 17 18.18 1.23 -13.35
N PHE A 18 18.03 1.93 -12.23
CA PHE A 18 18.88 3.07 -11.89
C PHE A 18 20.25 2.62 -11.41
N LYS A 19 21.31 2.73 -12.21
CA LYS A 19 22.67 2.33 -11.78
C LYS A 19 23.23 3.14 -10.60
N SER A 20 22.71 4.35 -10.38
CA SER A 20 23.17 5.31 -9.36
C SER A 20 22.82 4.95 -7.92
N PHE A 21 21.88 4.03 -7.67
CA PHE A 21 21.45 3.70 -6.32
C PHE A 21 22.02 2.36 -5.83
N PRO A 22 22.46 2.27 -4.55
CA PRO A 22 22.73 1.00 -3.92
C PRO A 22 21.51 0.09 -3.98
N ASN A 23 21.74 -1.21 -4.18
CA ASN A 23 20.67 -2.21 -4.30
C ASN A 23 19.66 -2.13 -3.15
N GLU A 24 20.13 -1.95 -1.91
CA GLU A 24 19.25 -1.82 -0.74
C GLU A 24 18.37 -0.56 -0.78
N GLY A 25 18.95 0.58 -1.17
CA GLY A 25 18.20 1.83 -1.34
C GLY A 25 17.07 1.69 -2.34
N LYS A 26 17.33 1.06 -3.50
CA LYS A 26 16.31 0.75 -4.51
C LYS A 26 15.14 -0.04 -3.93
N TYR A 27 15.43 -1.11 -3.18
CA TYR A 27 14.37 -1.96 -2.63
C TYR A 27 13.55 -1.23 -1.56
N ARG A 28 14.20 -0.50 -0.67
CA ARG A 28 13.52 0.30 0.36
C ARG A 28 12.56 1.31 -0.27
N THR A 29 13.05 2.07 -1.25
CA THR A 29 12.22 3.03 -1.98
C THR A 29 11.09 2.33 -2.73
N ALA A 30 11.35 1.23 -3.44
CA ALA A 30 10.32 0.51 -4.19
C ALA A 30 9.20 -0.01 -3.27
N ILE A 31 9.53 -0.56 -2.11
CA ILE A 31 8.54 -1.01 -1.11
C ILE A 31 7.64 0.15 -0.69
N GLY A 32 8.22 1.31 -0.36
CA GLY A 32 7.46 2.50 0.02
C GLY A 32 6.52 2.95 -1.10
N ARG A 33 7.01 2.96 -2.34
CA ARG A 33 6.21 3.36 -3.52
C ARG A 33 5.07 2.39 -3.81
N TYR A 34 5.32 1.08 -3.81
CA TYR A 34 4.27 0.08 -3.98
C TYR A 34 3.22 0.10 -2.86
N TYR A 35 3.64 0.39 -1.62
CA TYR A 35 2.72 0.60 -0.51
C TYR A 35 1.77 1.75 -0.80
N TYR A 36 2.30 2.94 -1.12
CA TYR A 36 1.46 4.11 -1.38
C TYR A 36 0.58 3.93 -2.60
N TYR A 37 1.08 3.33 -3.69
CA TYR A 37 0.23 2.99 -4.84
C TYR A 37 -0.98 2.15 -4.40
N THR A 38 -0.73 1.03 -3.72
CA THR A 38 -1.78 0.09 -3.30
C THR A 38 -2.76 0.74 -2.31
N PHE A 39 -2.22 1.45 -1.32
CA PHE A 39 -3.01 2.13 -0.29
C PHE A 39 -3.89 3.23 -0.88
N LEU A 40 -3.33 4.12 -1.72
CA LEU A 40 -4.07 5.22 -2.31
C LEU A 40 -5.12 4.71 -3.31
N THR A 41 -4.83 3.65 -4.07
CA THR A 41 -5.79 3.00 -4.96
C THR A 41 -7.02 2.53 -4.18
N ILE A 42 -6.82 1.75 -3.11
CA ILE A 42 -7.93 1.24 -2.28
C ILE A 42 -8.67 2.38 -1.58
N ARG A 43 -7.93 3.35 -1.02
CA ARG A 43 -8.50 4.52 -0.35
C ARG A 43 -9.41 5.29 -1.32
N ASN A 44 -8.94 5.59 -2.53
CA ASN A 44 -9.69 6.34 -3.52
C ASN A 44 -10.92 5.56 -4.00
N MET A 45 -10.83 4.23 -4.14
CA MET A 45 -11.98 3.38 -4.43
C MET A 45 -13.06 3.51 -3.36
N ILE A 46 -12.69 3.44 -2.07
CA ILE A 46 -13.64 3.61 -0.96
C ILE A 46 -14.22 5.04 -0.95
N TYR A 47 -13.37 6.06 -1.11
CA TYR A 47 -13.82 7.46 -1.13
C TYR A 47 -14.89 7.73 -2.18
N ARG A 48 -14.74 7.13 -3.37
CA ARG A 48 -15.64 7.31 -4.51
C ARG A 48 -17.00 6.64 -4.34
N VAL A 49 -17.12 5.68 -3.42
CA VAL A 49 -18.36 4.89 -3.24
C VAL A 49 -19.00 5.10 -1.87
N ASP A 50 -18.27 5.61 -0.88
CA ASP A 50 -18.74 5.77 0.49
C ASP A 50 -18.51 7.20 0.98
N GLU A 51 -19.56 8.01 0.82
CA GLU A 51 -19.52 9.45 1.08
C GLU A 51 -19.92 9.84 2.50
N ARG A 52 -20.17 8.86 3.38
CA ARG A 52 -20.59 9.10 4.77
C ARG A 52 -19.54 9.92 5.54
N ASP A 53 -19.98 10.92 6.30
CA ASP A 53 -19.08 11.82 7.02
C ASP A 53 -18.23 11.09 8.06
N GLU A 54 -18.78 10.05 8.70
CA GLU A 54 -18.02 9.24 9.66
C GLU A 54 -16.91 8.43 8.99
N VAL A 55 -17.01 8.17 7.69
CA VAL A 55 -15.95 7.54 6.89
C VAL A 55 -14.95 8.61 6.45
N LYS A 56 -15.43 9.71 5.87
CA LYS A 56 -14.59 10.82 5.37
C LYS A 56 -13.68 11.40 6.44
N LYS A 57 -14.12 11.54 7.70
CA LYS A 57 -13.27 12.06 8.79
C LYS A 57 -11.97 11.28 8.97
N TYR A 58 -11.97 9.97 8.70
CA TYR A 58 -10.75 9.16 8.84
C TYR A 58 -9.74 9.41 7.72
N PHE A 59 -10.17 9.89 6.54
CA PHE A 59 -9.31 10.08 5.37
C PHE A 59 -8.28 11.18 5.56
N PHE A 60 -8.59 12.11 6.45
CA PHE A 60 -7.71 13.21 6.84
C PHE A 60 -6.97 12.94 8.15
N SER A 61 -7.13 11.75 8.74
CA SER A 61 -6.51 11.38 10.01
C SER A 61 -5.26 10.52 9.82
N GLY A 62 -4.35 10.55 10.81
CA GLY A 62 -3.23 9.60 10.89
C GLY A 62 -3.66 8.14 11.05
N LEU A 63 -4.93 7.89 11.38
CA LEU A 63 -5.50 6.56 11.56
C LEU A 63 -5.97 5.92 10.24
N ILE A 64 -5.87 6.63 9.11
CA ILE A 64 -6.37 6.14 7.82
C ILE A 64 -5.81 4.77 7.43
N HIS A 65 -4.54 4.49 7.77
CA HIS A 65 -3.90 3.21 7.43
C HIS A 65 -4.49 2.01 8.19
N SER A 66 -4.93 2.17 9.44
CA SER A 66 -5.70 1.13 10.16
C SER A 66 -7.15 1.10 9.70
N PHE A 67 -7.76 2.28 9.54
CA PHE A 67 -9.15 2.42 9.12
C PHE A 67 -9.45 1.67 7.82
N ILE A 68 -8.68 1.85 6.75
CA ILE A 68 -8.93 1.17 5.46
C ILE A 68 -8.95 -0.36 5.62
N ARG A 69 -8.11 -0.91 6.49
CA ARG A 69 -8.08 -2.37 6.74
C ARG A 69 -9.30 -2.84 7.51
N LEU A 70 -9.73 -2.07 8.51
CA LEU A 70 -10.96 -2.35 9.27
C LEU A 70 -12.17 -2.26 8.35
N TYR A 71 -12.26 -1.21 7.54
CA TYR A 71 -13.31 -1.02 6.54
C TYR A 71 -13.45 -2.24 5.63
N LEU A 72 -12.35 -2.69 5.01
CA LEU A 72 -12.36 -3.86 4.14
C LEU A 72 -12.79 -5.14 4.87
N ASN A 73 -12.39 -5.31 6.12
CA ASN A 73 -12.76 -6.48 6.93
C ASN A 73 -14.25 -6.47 7.30
N GLU A 74 -14.79 -5.34 7.74
CA GLU A 74 -16.22 -5.24 8.08
C GLU A 74 -17.10 -5.35 6.84
N PHE A 75 -16.73 -4.64 5.76
CA PHE A 75 -17.43 -4.74 4.48
C PHE A 75 -17.42 -6.18 3.94
N SER A 76 -16.29 -6.90 4.09
CA SER A 76 -16.20 -8.32 3.74
C SER A 76 -17.25 -9.20 4.42
N LYS A 77 -17.64 -8.89 5.66
CA LYS A 77 -18.64 -9.67 6.41
C LYS A 77 -20.03 -9.40 5.85
N ILE A 78 -20.34 -8.13 5.58
CA ILE A 78 -21.62 -7.69 5.03
C ILE A 78 -21.87 -8.34 3.67
N ILE A 79 -20.91 -8.24 2.75
CA ILE A 79 -21.05 -8.79 1.39
C ILE A 79 -20.61 -10.25 1.26
N ARG A 80 -20.25 -10.91 2.38
CA ARG A 80 -19.76 -12.30 2.45
C ARG A 80 -18.59 -12.61 1.49
N ASN A 81 -17.74 -11.62 1.19
CA ASN A 81 -16.63 -11.76 0.24
C ASN A 81 -15.26 -11.82 0.93
N ARG A 82 -14.84 -13.04 1.30
CA ARG A 82 -13.55 -13.29 1.98
C ARG A 82 -12.31 -12.82 1.21
N LYS A 83 -12.42 -12.48 -0.09
CA LYS A 83 -11.29 -11.89 -0.84
C LYS A 83 -10.88 -10.55 -0.25
N LEU A 84 -11.80 -9.76 0.29
CA LEU A 84 -11.49 -8.47 0.91
C LEU A 84 -10.67 -8.60 2.20
N ILE A 85 -10.90 -9.67 2.99
CA ILE A 85 -10.03 -9.99 4.13
C ILE A 85 -8.60 -10.28 3.66
N LYS A 86 -8.44 -11.02 2.54
CA LYS A 86 -7.11 -11.26 1.95
C LYS A 86 -6.45 -9.96 1.49
N VAL A 87 -7.23 -9.02 0.94
CA VAL A 87 -6.76 -7.68 0.56
C VAL A 87 -6.26 -6.91 1.79
N ALA A 88 -7.07 -6.84 2.85
CA ALA A 88 -6.72 -6.16 4.10
C ALA A 88 -5.44 -6.73 4.74
N ASN A 89 -5.30 -8.06 4.74
CA ASN A 89 -4.12 -8.75 5.26
C ASN A 89 -2.86 -8.50 4.41
N LYS A 90 -2.98 -8.48 3.08
CA LYS A 90 -1.87 -8.13 2.18
C LYS A 90 -1.46 -6.67 2.38
N LEU A 91 -2.42 -5.75 2.49
CA LEU A 91 -2.16 -4.33 2.75
C LEU A 91 -1.46 -4.13 4.11
N LYS A 92 -1.85 -4.87 5.16
CA LYS A 92 -1.14 -4.88 6.44
C LYS A 92 0.32 -5.30 6.28
N LYS A 93 0.58 -6.43 5.62
CA LYS A 93 1.94 -6.93 5.40
C LYS A 93 2.80 -5.92 4.64
N LEU A 94 2.23 -5.27 3.63
CA LEU A 94 2.92 -4.25 2.85
C LEU A 94 3.21 -2.98 3.68
N HIS A 95 2.26 -2.55 4.52
CA HIS A 95 2.47 -1.45 5.46
C HIS A 95 3.59 -1.76 6.46
N ASP A 96 3.60 -2.96 7.03
CA ASP A 96 4.63 -3.40 7.99
C ASP A 96 6.01 -3.45 7.31
N LEU A 97 6.10 -3.93 6.06
CA LEU A 97 7.33 -3.90 5.25
C LEU A 97 7.78 -2.45 4.96
N ARG A 98 6.84 -1.57 4.62
CA ARG A 98 7.13 -0.15 4.41
C ARG A 98 7.68 0.51 5.67
N LYS A 99 7.09 0.28 6.84
CA LYS A 99 7.61 0.79 8.12
C LYS A 99 9.03 0.29 8.40
N LYS A 100 9.31 -0.99 8.16
CA LYS A 100 10.67 -1.54 8.28
C LYS A 100 11.65 -0.88 7.30
N SER A 101 11.20 -0.62 6.07
CA SER A 101 12.02 0.00 5.03
C SER A 101 12.38 1.44 5.35
N ASP A 102 11.44 2.21 5.89
CA ASP A 102 11.62 3.63 6.15
C ASP A 102 12.30 3.91 7.49
N TYR A 103 11.96 3.16 8.54
CA TYR A 103 12.34 3.51 9.92
C TYR A 103 13.39 2.58 10.53
N ASN A 104 13.63 1.40 9.94
CA ASN A 104 14.62 0.47 10.47
C ASN A 104 15.88 0.45 9.59
N VAL A 105 16.72 1.47 9.82
CA VAL A 105 17.97 1.72 9.08
C VAL A 105 19.09 0.74 9.44
N ASN A 106 19.01 0.09 10.60
CA ASN A 106 20.04 -0.86 11.08
C ASN A 106 19.83 -2.29 10.56
N THR A 107 18.68 -2.59 9.95
CA THR A 107 18.36 -3.95 9.49
C THR A 107 18.48 -4.05 7.99
N LYS A 108 19.45 -4.81 7.46
CA LYS A 108 19.58 -5.02 5.99
C LYS A 108 18.32 -5.64 5.40
N ILE A 109 17.69 -4.96 4.44
CA ILE A 109 16.59 -5.54 3.66
C ILE A 109 17.18 -6.40 2.54
N LYS A 110 16.93 -7.71 2.60
CA LYS A 110 17.52 -8.70 1.67
C LYS A 110 16.60 -8.98 0.50
N ILE A 111 17.20 -9.59 -0.53
CA ILE A 111 16.54 -9.93 -1.78
C ILE A 111 15.36 -10.91 -1.65
N LYS A 112 15.08 -11.48 -0.47
CA LYS A 112 13.96 -12.42 -0.28
C LYS A 112 12.64 -11.70 0.10
N ASP A 113 12.71 -10.43 0.48
CA ASP A 113 11.55 -9.55 0.67
C ASP A 113 11.04 -8.95 -0.66
N LYS A 114 11.70 -9.30 -1.78
CA LYS A 114 11.76 -8.62 -3.10
C LYS A 114 10.54 -8.48 -3.98
N LYS A 115 9.40 -9.07 -3.64
CA LYS A 115 8.25 -9.02 -4.55
C LYS A 115 7.11 -8.20 -3.94
N PRO A 116 7.31 -6.91 -3.63
CA PRO A 116 6.21 -6.05 -3.21
C PRO A 116 5.08 -6.03 -4.26
N GLU A 117 5.42 -6.26 -5.53
CA GLU A 117 4.48 -6.49 -6.65
C GLU A 117 3.44 -7.59 -6.38
N LYS A 118 3.76 -8.64 -5.60
CA LYS A 118 2.81 -9.71 -5.28
C LYS A 118 1.64 -9.25 -4.38
N TYR A 119 1.79 -8.08 -3.78
CA TYR A 119 0.79 -7.43 -2.95
C TYR A 119 -0.03 -6.39 -3.72
N ILE A 120 0.34 -6.09 -4.96
CA ILE A 120 -0.41 -5.19 -5.84
C ILE A 120 -1.59 -5.92 -6.46
N PHE A 121 -2.75 -5.28 -6.44
CA PHE A 121 -3.95 -5.76 -7.14
C PHE A 121 -3.91 -5.24 -8.57
N ARG A 122 -3.99 -6.14 -9.55
CA ARG A 122 -4.13 -5.77 -10.96
C ARG A 122 -5.63 -5.71 -11.26
N ASN A 123 -6.12 -4.56 -11.71
CA ASN A 123 -7.38 -4.52 -12.45
C ASN A 123 -7.10 -5.18 -13.80
N LYS A 124 -7.74 -6.32 -14.06
CA LYS A 124 -7.80 -6.90 -15.40
C LYS A 124 -8.95 -6.25 -16.14
#